data_AF-A0A822H3Y3-F1
#
_entry.id   AF-A0A822H3Y3-F1
#
_cell.length_a   1.000
_cell.length_b   1.000
_cell.length_c   1.000
_cell.angle_alpha   90.00
_cell.angle_beta   90.00
_cell.angle_gamma   90.00
#
_symmetry.space_group_name_H-M   'P 1'
#
loop_
_entity.id
_entity.type
_entity.pdbx_description
1 polymer ?
#
loop_
_entity_poly.entity_id
_entity_poly.type
_entity_poly.pdbx_seq_one_letter_code
_entity_poly.pdbx_strand_id
1 'polypeptide(L)' 'MFPLTTDVEPHFIQLGNHDPNEDYNHTGHSTTQRCKSHIFDAGNRQQLRIIDTPGFSNAFDQ' A
#
# COMPACT_ATOMS: atom_id res chain seq x y z
N MET A 1 -7.17 13.14 35.02
CA MET A 1 -6.89 13.09 33.57
C MET A 1 -5.58 12.35 33.42
N PHE A 2 -5.61 11.07 33.05
CA PHE A 2 -4.41 10.27 32.84
C PHE A 2 -3.95 10.47 31.39
N PRO A 3 -2.66 10.72 31.14
CA PRO A 3 -2.17 10.86 29.77
C PRO A 3 -2.31 9.51 29.06
N LEU A 4 -3.02 9.49 27.94
CA LEU A 4 -2.99 8.38 26.99
C LEU A 4 -1.61 8.40 26.32
N THR A 5 -0.65 7.70 26.91
CA THR A 5 0.56 7.30 26.19
C THR A 5 0.14 6.18 25.26
N THR A 6 -0.24 6.52 24.03
CA THR A 6 -0.41 5.52 22.99
C THR A 6 0.97 4.94 22.70
N ASP A 7 1.27 3.75 23.22
CA ASP A 7 2.41 2.95 22.76
C ASP A 7 2.13 2.58 21.30
N VAL A 8 2.54 3.46 20.39
CA VAL A 8 2.49 3.20 18.96
C VAL A 8 3.82 2.57 18.58
N GLU A 9 3.81 1.27 18.29
CA GLU A 9 4.96 0.60 17.69
C GLU A 9 4.99 0.88 16.18
N PRO A 10 5.96 1.63 15.65
CA PRO A 10 6.04 1.90 14.22
C PRO A 10 6.48 0.64 13.46
N HIS A 11 5.68 0.24 12.47
CA HIS A 11 6.06 -0.78 11.48
C HIS A 11 6.36 -0.11 10.14
N PHE A 12 7.58 -0.28 9.63
CA PHE A 12 8.01 0.25 8.35
C PHE A 12 7.90 -0.84 7.28
N ILE A 13 7.29 -0.49 6.14
CA ILE A 13 7.22 -1.35 4.96
C ILE A 13 7.98 -0.66 3.82
N GLN A 14 8.79 -1.43 3.09
CA GLN A 14 9.50 -0.91 1.94
C GLN A 14 8.65 -1.11 0.69
N LEU A 15 8.23 0.01 0.09
CA LEU A 15 7.51 0.08 -1.18
C LEU A 15 8.52 0.54 -2.26
N GLY A 16 8.45 -0.02 -3.47
CA GLY A 16 9.31 0.38 -4.61
C GLY A 16 10.63 -0.38 -4.77
N ASN A 17 10.62 -1.72 -4.65
CA ASN A 17 11.65 -2.54 -5.32
C ASN A 17 11.29 -2.67 -6.81
N HIS A 18 12.14 -3.29 -7.65
CA HIS A 18 11.73 -3.65 -9.01
C HIS A 18 10.63 -4.73 -8.94
N ASP A 19 9.38 -4.30 -8.75
CA ASP A 19 8.21 -5.16 -8.76
C ASP A 19 7.74 -5.33 -10.21
N PRO A 20 7.67 -6.55 -10.76
CA PRO A 20 7.11 -6.76 -12.11
C PRO A 20 5.64 -6.35 -12.22
N ASN A 21 4.96 -6.07 -11.10
CA ASN A 21 3.62 -5.50 -11.05
C ASN A 21 3.59 -3.97 -11.11
N GLU A 22 4.73 -3.30 -11.08
CA GLU A 22 4.86 -1.84 -11.16
C GLU A 22 5.32 -1.42 -12.56
N ASP A 23 4.50 -0.61 -13.24
CA ASP A 23 4.80 -0.05 -14.56
C ASP A 23 5.05 1.45 -14.43
N TYR A 24 6.30 1.85 -14.68
CA TYR A 24 6.72 3.25 -14.64
C TYR A 24 6.89 3.87 -16.03
N ASN A 25 6.76 3.07 -17.09
CA ASN A 25 7.10 3.48 -18.45
C ASN A 25 5.88 3.93 -19.25
N HIS A 26 4.66 3.61 -18.79
CA HIS A 26 3.42 3.94 -19.48
C HIS A 26 2.66 5.04 -18.74
N THR A 27 2.99 6.29 -19.08
CA THR A 27 2.27 7.47 -18.58
C THR A 27 0.78 7.36 -18.86
N GLY A 28 -0.05 7.72 -17.87
CA GLY A 28 -1.51 7.62 -17.97
C GLY A 28 -2.07 6.24 -17.60
N HIS A 29 -1.23 5.27 -17.26
CA HIS A 29 -1.64 4.01 -16.63
C HIS A 29 -1.33 4.07 -15.13
N SER A 30 -2.03 3.27 -14.32
CA SER A 30 -1.62 3.10 -12.93
C SER A 30 -0.23 2.51 -12.87
N THR A 31 0.58 2.86 -11.86
CA THR A 31 1.82 2.12 -11.58
C THR A 31 1.50 0.66 -11.23
N THR A 32 0.55 0.41 -10.33
CA THR A 32 0.11 -0.94 -9.98
C THR A 32 -0.69 -1.57 -11.12
N GLN A 33 -0.22 -2.67 -11.70
CA GLN A 33 -0.89 -3.34 -12.84
C GLN A 33 -1.96 -4.35 -12.42
N ARG A 34 -1.76 -5.05 -11.30
CA ARG A 34 -2.69 -6.07 -10.76
C ARG A 34 -2.89 -5.88 -9.27
N CYS A 35 -4.07 -6.26 -8.78
CA CYS A 35 -4.38 -6.20 -7.36
C CYS A 35 -3.39 -7.07 -6.54
N LYS A 36 -2.86 -6.50 -5.47
CA LYS A 36 -1.93 -7.17 -4.56
C LYS A 36 -2.49 -7.12 -3.14
N SER A 37 -2.33 -8.21 -2.41
CA SER A 37 -2.75 -8.30 -1.01
C SER A 37 -1.54 -8.42 -0.11
N HIS A 38 -1.44 -7.50 0.83
CA HIS A 38 -0.40 -7.48 1.86
C HIS A 38 -1.06 -7.77 3.21
N ILE A 39 -0.48 -8.71 3.97
CA ILE A 39 -0.96 -9.09 5.29
C ILE A 39 0.12 -8.68 6.29
N PHE A 40 -0.29 -7.98 7.33
CA PHE A 40 0.55 -7.52 8.43
C PHE A 40 -0.03 -8.05 9.74
N ASP A 41 0.82 -8.56 10.62
CA ASP A 41 0.40 -8.88 11.98
C ASP A 41 0.35 -7.60 12.80
N ALA A 42 -0.81 -7.30 13.40
CA ALA A 42 -1.04 -6.11 14.22
C ALA A 42 -0.93 -6.40 15.73
N GLY A 43 -0.30 -7.52 16.11
CA GLY A 43 -0.28 -8.04 17.48
C GLY A 43 -1.63 -8.61 17.93
N ASN A 44 -1.70 -9.14 19.15
CA ASN A 44 -2.95 -9.65 19.77
C ASN A 44 -3.79 -10.61 18.89
N ARG A 45 -3.12 -11.41 18.04
CA ARG A 45 -3.76 -12.32 17.05
C ARG A 45 -4.64 -11.59 16.01
N GLN A 46 -4.40 -10.31 15.78
CA GLN A 46 -5.08 -9.51 14.77
C GLN A 46 -4.21 -9.41 13.52
N GLN A 47 -4.85 -9.45 12.36
CA GLN A 47 -4.20 -9.28 11.06
C GLN A 47 -4.82 -8.10 10.32
N LEU A 48 -3.97 -7.23 9.81
CA LEU A 48 -4.34 -6.14 8.93
C LEU A 48 -4.03 -6.55 7.49
N ARG A 49 -5.04 -6.49 6.63
CA ARG A 49 -4.90 -6.75 5.20
C ARG A 49 -5.03 -5.45 4.43
N ILE A 50 -3.99 -5.09 3.69
CA ILE A 50 -4.03 -3.99 2.72
C ILE A 50 -4.22 -4.58 1.33
N ILE A 51 -5.19 -4.07 0.59
CA ILE A 51 -5.42 -4.39 -0.81
C ILE A 51 -4.91 -3.21 -1.62
N ASP A 52 -3.80 -3.40 -2.30
CA ASP A 52 -3.28 -2.47 -3.29
C ASP A 52 -3.97 -2.78 -4.63
N THR A 53 -4.58 -1.76 -5.23
CA THR A 53 -5.37 -1.89 -6.46
C THR A 53 -4.82 -0.96 -7.53
N PRO A 54 -4.86 -1.37 -8.81
CA PRO A 54 -4.62 -0.43 -9.90
C PRO A 54 -5.47 0.82 -9.72
N GLY A 55 -4.81 1.97 -9.76
CA GLY A 55 -5.47 3.26 -9.80
C GLY A 55 -6.28 3.42 -11.08
N PHE A 56 -7.46 4.02 -10.99
CA PHE A 56 -8.20 4.44 -12.18
C PHE A 56 -7.58 5.75 -12.68
N SER A 57 -6.87 5.71 -13.79
CA SER A 57 -6.50 6.95 -14.47
C SER A 57 -7.76 7.56 -15.11
N ASN A 58 -7.96 8.86 -14.89
CA ASN A 58 -8.83 9.66 -15.72
C ASN A 58 -8.14 9.84 -17.08
N ALA A 59 -8.70 9.24 -18.13
CA ALA A 59 -8.21 9.30 -19.50
C ALA A 59 -8.37 10.69 -20.16
N PHE A 60 -7.98 11.77 -19.48
CA PHE A 60 -8.05 13.15 -19.97
C PHE A 60 -6.75 13.93 -19.75
N ASP A 61 -5.63 13.36 -20.19
CA ASP A 61 -4.44 14.14 -20.55
C ASP A 61 -3.86 13.50 -21.83
N GLN A 62 -4.45 13.84 -22.97
CA GLN A 62 -3.85 13.79 -24.30
C GLN A 62 -4.03 15.16 -24.96
#